data_AF-A0A8U0IM66-F1
#
_entry.id   AF-A0A8U0IM66-F1
#
_cell.length_a   1.000
_cell.length_b   1.000
_cell.length_c   1.000
_cell.angle_alpha   90.00
_cell.angle_beta   90.00
_cell.angle_gamma   90.00
#
_symmetry.space_group_name_H-M   'P 1'
#
loop_
_entity.id
_entity.type
_entity.pdbx_description
1 polymer ?
#
loop_
_entity_poly.entity_id
_entity_poly.type
_entity_poly.pdbx_seq_one_letter_code
_entity_poly.pdbx_strand_id
1 'polypeptide(L)' 'MAQCAREYDRIRTVLAEADADERLTAREILQLLDARGESFESAHRVATVLGRRARSGDVTVIRSSPYRYRLDT' A
#
# COMPACT_ATOMS: atom_id res chain seq x y z
N MET A 1 16.70 8.79 4.07
CA MET A 1 15.55 8.20 3.33
C MET A 1 15.16 6.79 3.82
N ALA A 2 15.42 6.42 5.09
CA ALA A 2 15.21 5.05 5.57
C ALA A 2 13.75 4.73 5.98
N GLN A 3 12.95 5.75 6.31
CA GLN A 3 11.59 5.53 6.83
C GLN A 3 10.60 5.08 5.74
N CYS A 4 10.62 5.69 4.55
CA CYS A 4 9.77 5.29 3.43
C CYS A 4 10.04 3.87 2.93
N ALA A 5 11.27 3.36 3.11
CA ALA A 5 11.60 1.98 2.73
C ALA A 5 10.90 0.99 3.66
N ARG A 6 11.06 1.16 4.98
CA ARG A 6 10.40 0.29 5.97
C ARG A 6 8.87 0.39 5.93
N GLU A 7 8.32 1.59 5.74
CA GLU A 7 6.88 1.77 5.54
C GLU A 7 6.38 0.99 4.33
N TYR A 8 7.13 1.03 3.23
CA TYR A 8 6.77 0.27 2.04
C TYR A 8 6.85 -1.24 2.27
N ASP A 9 7.90 -1.75 2.92
CA ASP A 9 8.02 -3.19 3.21
C ASP A 9 6.79 -3.72 3.97
N ARG A 10 6.28 -2.96 4.93
CA ARG A 10 5.07 -3.31 5.68
C ARG A 10 3.82 -3.32 4.80
N ILE A 11 3.64 -2.27 4.00
CA ILE A 11 2.52 -2.18 3.04
C ILE A 11 2.61 -3.31 2.01
N ARG A 12 3.82 -3.62 1.53
CA ARG A 12 4.09 -4.71 0.58
C ARG A 12 3.69 -6.05 1.19
N THR A 13 4.03 -6.33 2.45
CA THR A 13 3.60 -7.58 3.10
C THR A 13 2.08 -7.71 3.13
N VAL A 14 1.37 -6.63 3.46
CA VAL A 14 -0.11 -6.64 3.44
C VAL A 14 -0.66 -6.88 2.05
N LEU A 15 -0.11 -6.22 1.03
CA LEU A 15 -0.53 -6.42 -0.35
C LEU A 15 -0.13 -7.78 -0.93
N ALA A 16 0.92 -8.41 -0.41
CA ALA A 16 1.38 -9.73 -0.84
C ALA A 16 0.59 -10.87 -0.17
N GLU A 17 0.08 -10.63 1.04
CA GLU A 17 -0.82 -11.57 1.71
C GLU A 17 -2.28 -11.38 1.31
N ALA A 18 -2.66 -10.19 0.86
CA ALA A 18 -3.86 -10.03 0.05
C ALA A 18 -3.66 -10.76 -1.29
N ASP A 19 -4.72 -11.32 -1.85
CA ASP A 19 -4.65 -11.98 -3.15
C ASP A 19 -4.06 -11.04 -4.20
N ALA A 20 -3.14 -11.55 -5.04
CA ALA A 20 -2.42 -10.72 -6.01
C ALA A 20 -3.33 -10.08 -7.09
N ASP A 21 -4.56 -10.56 -7.23
CA ASP A 21 -5.60 -9.97 -8.09
C ASP A 21 -6.51 -8.98 -7.35
N GLU A 22 -6.48 -8.99 -6.02
CA GLU A 22 -7.27 -8.10 -5.19
C GLU A 22 -6.70 -6.68 -5.23
N ARG A 23 -7.61 -5.72 -5.45
CA ARG A 23 -7.28 -4.31 -5.63
C ARG A 23 -7.70 -3.57 -4.38
N LEU A 24 -6.75 -3.32 -3.49
CA LEU A 24 -7.05 -2.70 -2.20
C LEU A 24 -6.95 -1.19 -2.27
N THR A 25 -7.84 -0.50 -1.58
CA THR A 25 -7.78 0.94 -1.36
C THR A 25 -6.79 1.28 -0.26
N ALA A 26 -6.32 2.53 -0.23
CA ALA A 26 -5.44 2.99 0.85
C ALA A 26 -6.07 2.86 2.25
N ARG A 27 -7.40 2.90 2.35
CA ARG A 27 -8.13 2.73 3.61
C ARG A 27 -8.16 1.27 4.05
N GLU A 28 -8.43 0.34 3.13
CA GLU A 28 -8.40 -1.10 3.43
C GLU A 28 -7.00 -1.55 3.83
N ILE A 29 -5.98 -1.08 3.11
CA ILE A 29 -4.57 -1.33 3.46
C ILE A 29 -4.26 -0.82 4.87
N LEU A 30 -4.72 0.39 5.23
CA LEU A 30 -4.54 0.93 6.58
C LEU A 30 -5.20 0.04 7.63
N GLN A 31 -6.42 -0.45 7.39
CA GLN A 31 -7.13 -1.33 8.33
C GLN A 31 -6.41 -2.67 8.50
N LEU A 32 -5.88 -3.24 7.42
CA LEU A 32 -5.10 -4.48 7.48
C LEU A 32 -3.77 -4.30 8.22
N LEU A 33 -3.13 -3.14 8.07
CA LEU A 33 -1.93 -2.78 8.83
C LEU A 33 -2.25 -2.63 10.32
N ASP A 34 -3.33 -1.91 10.66
CA ASP A 34 -3.78 -1.70 12.03
C ASP A 34 -4.13 -3.04 12.72
N ALA A 35 -4.80 -3.95 12.00
CA ALA A 35 -5.10 -5.30 12.47
C ALA A 35 -3.84 -6.14 12.79
N ARG A 36 -2.68 -5.79 12.21
CA ARG A 36 -1.38 -6.43 12.47
C ARG A 36 -0.56 -5.72 13.55
N GLY A 37 -1.07 -4.63 14.12
CA GLY A 37 -0.34 -3.77 15.06
C GLY A 37 0.67 -2.84 14.39
N GLU A 38 0.60 -2.65 13.07
CA GLU A 38 1.45 -1.73 12.33
C GLU A 38 0.83 -0.33 12.36
N SER A 39 1.37 0.55 13.23
CA SER A 39 0.88 1.93 13.35
C SER A 39 1.24 2.77 12.12
N PHE A 40 0.23 3.25 11.41
CA PHE A 40 0.37 4.18 10.29
C PHE A 40 -0.40 5.48 10.55
N GLU A 41 0.18 6.60 10.15
CA GLU A 41 -0.39 7.93 10.41
C GLU A 41 -1.77 8.12 9.77
N SER A 42 -1.98 7.60 8.56
CA SER A 42 -3.27 7.69 7.84
C SER A 42 -3.26 6.91 6.52
N ALA A 43 -4.45 6.74 5.93
CA ALA A 43 -4.60 6.23 4.57
C ALA A 43 -3.92 7.15 3.53
N HIS A 44 -3.85 8.46 3.80
CA HIS A 44 -3.14 9.41 2.93
C HIS A 44 -1.63 9.14 2.92
N ARG A 45 -1.04 8.77 4.07
CA ARG A 45 0.36 8.35 4.16
C ARG A 45 0.61 7.11 3.31
N VAL A 46 -0.25 6.11 3.42
CA VAL A 46 -0.21 4.88 2.60
C VAL A 46 -0.25 5.22 1.11
N ALA A 47 -1.20 6.05 0.69
CA ALA A 47 -1.31 6.51 -0.71
C ALA A 47 -0.04 7.23 -1.19
N THR A 48 0.59 8.04 -0.34
CA THR A 48 1.84 8.76 -0.66
C THR A 48 3.00 7.80 -0.88
N VAL A 49 3.14 6.78 -0.03
CA VAL A 49 4.20 5.76 -0.16
C VAL A 49 3.98 4.93 -1.43
N LEU A 50 2.75 4.47 -1.67
CA LEU A 50 2.40 3.68 -2.85
C LEU A 50 2.55 4.46 -4.15
N GLY A 51 2.14 5.74 -4.16
CA GLY A 51 2.30 6.61 -5.32
C GLY A 51 3.76 6.87 -5.70
N ARG A 52 4.68 6.84 -4.74
CA ARG A 52 6.12 6.90 -5.03
C ARG A 52 6.62 5.59 -5.63
N ARG A 53 6.19 4.45 -5.08
CA ARG A 53 6.61 3.11 -5.52
C ARG A 53 6.07 2.76 -6.90
N ALA A 54 4.90 3.27 -7.25
CA ALA A 54 4.35 3.18 -8.58
C ALA A 54 5.20 3.84 -9.66
N ARG A 55 6.02 4.85 -9.30
CA ARG A 55 7.00 5.44 -10.23
C ARG A 55 8.17 4.51 -10.53
N SER A 56 8.50 3.62 -9.59
CA SER A 56 9.55 2.60 -9.76
C SER A 56 9.03 1.34 -10.48
N GLY A 57 7.71 1.20 -10.64
CA GLY A 57 7.08 0.01 -11.21
C GLY A 57 6.75 -1.07 -10.19
N ASP A 58 7.06 -0.91 -8.90
CA ASP A 58 6.80 -1.94 -7.88
C ASP A 58 5.29 -2.11 -7.58
N VAL A 59 4.47 -1.12 -7.92
CA VAL A 59 3.05 -1.01 -7.55
C VAL A 59 2.26 -0.44 -8.71
N THR A 60 1.15 -1.08 -9.05
CA THR A 60 0.20 -0.55 -10.03
C THR A 60 -0.91 0.25 -9.34
N VAL A 61 -1.09 1.51 -9.76
CA VAL A 61 -2.15 2.40 -9.28
C VAL A 61 -3.32 2.38 -10.26
N ILE A 62 -4.47 1.95 -9.77
CA ILE A 62 -5.70 1.84 -10.54
C ILE A 62 -6.55 3.06 -10.20
N ARG A 63 -6.72 3.93 -11.19
CA ARG A 63 -7.48 5.19 -11.07
C ARG A 63 -8.98 4.89 -11.07
N SER A 64 -9.49 4.37 -9.96
CA SER A 64 -10.91 4.21 -9.65
C SER A 64 -11.38 5.25 -8.62
N SER A 65 -12.69 5.32 -8.36
CA SER A 65 -13.24 6.08 -7.24
C SER A 65 -13.78 5.09 -6.20
N PRO A 66 -13.08 4.84 -5.08
CA PRO A 66 -11.75 5.35 -4.67
C PRO A 66 -10.56 4.69 -5.38
N TYR A 67 -9.36 5.31 -5.31
CA TYR A 67 -8.11 4.77 -5.88
C TYR A 67 -7.75 3.41 -5.26
N ARG A 68 -7.30 2.48 -6.11
CA ARG A 68 -6.90 1.13 -5.69
C ARG A 68 -5.45 0.83 -6.09
N TYR A 69 -4.84 -0.09 -5.36
CA TYR A 69 -3.43 -0.43 -5.46
C TYR A 69 -3.26 -1.94 -5.49
N ARG A 70 -2.24 -2.39 -6.20
CA ARG A 70 -1.86 -3.80 -6.33
C ARG A 70 -0.34 -3.88 -6.52
N LEU A 71 0.29 -4.95 -6.06
CA LEU A 71 1.69 -5.20 -6.37
C LEU A 71 1.87 -5.54 -7.84
N ASP A 72 2.91 -4.97 -8.45
CA ASP A 72 3.44 -5.44 -9.72
C ASP A 72 4.66 -6.29 -9.36
N THR A 73 4.48 -7.61 -9.37
CA THR A 73 5.54 -8.59 -9.12
C THR A 73 5.64 -9.57 -10.26
#